data_AF-A0A4U2ZZA3-F1
#
_entry.id   AF-A0A4U2ZZA3-F1
#
_cell.length_a   1.000
_cell.length_b   1.000
_cell.length_c   1.000
_cell.angle_alpha   90.00
_cell.angle_beta   90.00
_cell.angle_gamma   90.00
#
_symmetry.space_group_name_H-M   'P 1'
#
loop_
_entity.id
_entity.type
_entity.pdbx_description
1 polymer ?
#
loop_
_entity_poly.entity_id
_entity_poly.type
_entity_poly.pdbx_seq_one_letter_code
_entity_poly.pdbx_strand_id
1 'polypeptide(L)'
;MNFKHVLVTGLITATLFGATNAHAQTADFTDVPSGHWSESSINYLADKKVISGYGNGKFGFGDNVTRGQVSAIISRYLKLENNGSTIKNFSDIHGHMFENSIKAVAQAGIMTGDSTDKFRPDDTLTRYEMAVILQKAFHLAVKTNDLFYDVSNNHWATDSVRSLYSNGITNGIGNYQYGGEMSVTREQFAKFMYNAIFVNPNFVPESIPEKDGDEQNYKEIQNILIDYGFEKNQYNYRYNKNYDNLMSFEFSSNDDRAYKIFMYSDDPVLNEPVKKILKTLLPTKGDYLYNIMK
;
A
#
# COMPACT_ATOMS: atom_id res chain seq x y z
N MET A 1 11.59 -28.65 -89.32
CA MET A 1 10.21 -28.20 -89.48
C MET A 1 9.78 -27.51 -88.19
N ASN A 2 9.54 -26.21 -88.30
CA ASN A 2 8.64 -25.33 -87.52
C ASN A 2 8.70 -25.27 -85.99
N PHE A 3 9.38 -24.20 -85.54
CA PHE A 3 9.02 -23.22 -84.51
C PHE A 3 7.77 -23.47 -83.65
N LYS A 4 7.93 -23.27 -82.34
CA LYS A 4 7.30 -22.14 -81.63
C LYS A 4 8.02 -21.85 -80.31
N HIS A 5 8.51 -20.61 -80.20
CA HIS A 5 8.89 -19.99 -78.93
C HIS A 5 7.62 -19.74 -78.10
N VAL A 6 7.69 -20.03 -76.81
CA VAL A 6 6.75 -19.49 -75.82
C VAL A 6 7.58 -18.82 -74.73
N LEU A 7 7.62 -17.50 -74.79
CA LEU A 7 8.01 -16.62 -73.70
C LEU A 7 6.96 -16.76 -72.60
N VAL A 8 7.31 -17.40 -71.49
CA VAL A 8 6.52 -17.33 -70.26
C VAL A 8 7.11 -16.22 -69.40
N THR A 9 6.52 -15.03 -69.52
CA THR A 9 6.67 -13.96 -68.53
C THR A 9 5.99 -14.42 -67.23
N GLY A 10 6.77 -14.96 -66.31
CA GLY A 10 6.33 -15.21 -64.94
C GLY A 10 6.26 -13.89 -64.17
N LEU A 11 5.04 -13.40 -63.92
CA LEU A 11 4.79 -12.35 -62.93
C LEU A 11 5.25 -12.87 -61.56
N ILE A 12 6.27 -12.27 -60.97
CA ILE A 12 6.54 -12.40 -59.54
C ILE A 12 5.53 -11.48 -58.85
N THR A 13 4.35 -12.00 -58.52
CA THR A 13 3.49 -11.35 -57.53
C THR A 13 4.17 -11.53 -56.18
N ALA A 14 4.96 -10.54 -55.79
CA ALA A 14 5.37 -10.36 -54.41
C ALA A 14 4.11 -10.09 -53.59
N THR A 15 3.56 -11.13 -52.97
CA THR A 15 2.63 -10.95 -51.86
C THR A 15 3.44 -10.33 -50.73
N LEU A 16 3.34 -9.00 -50.60
CA LEU A 16 3.64 -8.33 -49.35
C LEU A 16 2.76 -9.00 -48.29
N PHE A 17 3.35 -9.92 -47.51
CA PHE A 17 2.84 -10.18 -46.18
C PHE A 17 2.96 -8.84 -45.46
N GLY A 18 1.85 -8.10 -45.41
CA GLY A 18 1.71 -7.00 -44.48
C GLY A 18 2.07 -7.56 -43.12
N ALA A 19 3.20 -7.14 -42.59
CA ALA A 19 3.47 -7.25 -41.18
C ALA A 19 2.34 -6.50 -40.50
N THR A 20 1.29 -7.22 -40.08
CA THR A 20 0.44 -6.72 -39.04
C THR A 20 1.37 -6.58 -37.86
N ASN A 21 1.83 -5.37 -37.62
CA ASN A 21 2.25 -4.97 -36.30
C ASN A 21 1.05 -5.29 -35.41
N ALA A 22 1.07 -6.47 -34.80
CA ALA A 22 0.36 -6.70 -33.56
C ALA A 22 1.06 -5.77 -32.56
N HIS A 23 0.74 -4.48 -32.67
CA HIS A 23 0.96 -3.53 -31.60
C HIS A 23 0.20 -4.16 -30.45
N ALA A 24 0.94 -4.62 -29.43
CA ALA A 24 0.34 -4.99 -28.16
C ALA A 24 -0.59 -3.84 -27.80
N GLN A 25 -1.89 -4.10 -27.83
CA GLN A 25 -2.88 -3.12 -27.47
C GLN A 25 -2.66 -2.88 -25.98
N THR A 26 -1.97 -1.79 -25.65
CA THR A 26 -2.03 -1.26 -24.29
C THR A 26 -3.51 -1.15 -23.97
N ALA A 27 -3.92 -1.76 -22.87
CA ALA A 27 -5.30 -1.66 -22.43
C ALA A 27 -5.54 -0.21 -22.01
N ASP A 28 -5.89 0.63 -22.98
CA ASP A 28 -6.16 2.05 -22.76
C ASP A 28 -7.52 2.16 -22.08
N PHE A 29 -7.51 2.00 -20.75
CA PHE A 29 -8.68 2.15 -19.92
C PHE A 29 -9.03 3.64 -19.79
N THR A 30 -10.23 3.99 -20.23
CA THR A 30 -10.72 5.37 -20.31
C THR A 30 -10.91 6.06 -18.95
N ASP A 31 -10.90 5.30 -17.86
CA ASP A 31 -11.00 5.76 -16.47
C ASP A 31 -9.66 5.78 -15.73
N VAL A 32 -8.56 5.36 -16.35
CA VAL A 32 -7.22 5.47 -15.78
C VAL A 32 -6.60 6.79 -16.23
N PRO A 33 -6.32 7.75 -15.33
CA PRO A 33 -5.73 9.02 -15.73
C PRO A 33 -4.31 8.83 -16.29
N SER A 34 -4.01 9.51 -17.39
CA SER A 34 -2.68 9.45 -18.00
C SER A 34 -1.62 10.04 -17.07
N GLY A 35 -0.47 9.36 -16.95
CA GLY A 35 0.61 9.73 -16.05
C GLY A 35 0.36 9.38 -14.58
N HIS A 36 -0.77 8.73 -14.25
CA HIS A 36 -1.04 8.31 -12.89
C HIS A 36 -0.04 7.22 -12.43
N TRP A 37 0.35 7.23 -11.15
CA TRP A 37 1.40 6.36 -10.61
C TRP A 37 1.12 4.85 -10.75
N SER A 38 -0.14 4.46 -10.96
CA SER A 38 -0.57 3.08 -11.18
C SER A 38 -0.71 2.70 -12.66
N GLU A 39 -0.71 3.65 -13.59
CA GLU A 39 -1.04 3.43 -15.01
C GLU A 39 -0.15 2.34 -15.63
N SER A 40 1.17 2.45 -15.47
CA SER A 40 2.11 1.46 -16.00
C SER A 40 1.93 0.07 -15.38
N SER A 41 1.58 0.00 -14.10
CA SER A 41 1.33 -1.26 -13.38
C SER A 41 0.05 -1.94 -13.87
N ILE A 42 -1.01 -1.15 -14.07
CA ILE A 42 -2.28 -1.61 -14.65
C ILE A 42 -2.06 -2.14 -16.07
N ASN A 43 -1.40 -1.35 -16.92
CA ASN A 43 -1.16 -1.70 -18.32
C ASN A 43 -0.32 -2.98 -18.45
N TYR A 44 0.72 -3.13 -17.62
CA TYR A 44 1.52 -4.35 -17.58
C TYR A 44 0.68 -5.58 -17.23
N LEU A 45 -0.08 -5.52 -16.14
CA LEU A 45 -0.90 -6.65 -15.69
C LEU A 45 -2.02 -6.99 -16.69
N ALA A 46 -2.56 -5.99 -17.37
CA ALA A 46 -3.58 -6.17 -18.40
C ALA A 46 -2.99 -6.81 -19.67
N ASP A 47 -1.81 -6.36 -20.14
CA ASP A 47 -1.08 -6.98 -21.26
C ASP A 47 -0.77 -8.45 -20.97
N LYS A 48 -0.38 -8.77 -19.73
CA LYS A 48 -0.17 -10.16 -19.28
C LYS A 48 -1.46 -10.95 -19.07
N LYS A 49 -2.63 -10.35 -19.29
CA LYS A 49 -3.96 -10.95 -19.08
C LYS A 49 -4.18 -11.47 -17.65
N VAL A 50 -3.51 -10.84 -16.68
CA VAL A 50 -3.59 -11.17 -15.26
C VAL A 50 -4.77 -10.44 -14.62
N ILE A 51 -4.90 -9.15 -14.93
CA ILE A 51 -6.03 -8.32 -14.53
C ILE A 51 -6.83 -7.91 -15.76
N SER A 52 -8.14 -7.82 -15.58
CA SER A 52 -9.07 -7.32 -16.60
C SER A 52 -9.88 -6.18 -16.01
N GLY A 53 -10.25 -5.23 -16.87
CA GLY A 53 -11.27 -4.24 -16.55
C GLY A 53 -12.68 -4.84 -16.52
N TYR A 54 -13.68 -4.01 -16.23
CA TYR A 54 -15.09 -4.40 -16.19
C TYR A 54 -15.74 -4.53 -17.58
N GLY A 55 -15.00 -4.24 -18.65
CA GLY A 55 -15.52 -4.11 -20.01
C GLY A 55 -15.75 -2.64 -20.37
N ASN A 56 -16.23 -2.39 -21.59
CA ASN A 56 -16.54 -1.03 -22.10
C ASN A 56 -15.37 -0.03 -21.98
N GLY A 57 -14.13 -0.51 -22.01
CA GLY A 57 -12.94 0.33 -21.84
C GLY A 57 -12.76 0.89 -20.43
N LYS A 58 -13.35 0.27 -19.39
CA LYS A 58 -13.20 0.67 -17.98
C LYS A 58 -12.38 -0.35 -17.18
N PHE A 59 -11.40 0.14 -16.41
CA PHE A 59 -10.63 -0.65 -15.47
C PHE A 59 -11.38 -0.90 -14.15
N GLY A 60 -12.22 0.06 -13.74
CA GLY A 60 -12.73 0.16 -12.37
C GLY A 60 -11.76 0.93 -11.48
N PHE A 61 -11.20 2.03 -11.99
CA PHE A 61 -10.24 2.86 -11.25
C PHE A 61 -10.91 3.54 -10.05
N GLY A 62 -10.30 3.43 -8.86
CA GLY A 62 -10.83 3.97 -7.61
C GLY A 62 -11.82 3.05 -6.90
N ASP A 63 -12.31 2.00 -7.55
CA ASP A 63 -13.19 1.02 -6.92
C ASP A 63 -12.40 0.12 -5.96
N ASN A 64 -13.01 -0.25 -4.84
CA ASN A 64 -12.43 -1.25 -3.94
C ASN A 64 -12.40 -2.64 -4.60
N VAL A 65 -11.27 -3.34 -4.47
CA VAL A 65 -11.13 -4.70 -4.98
C VAL A 65 -11.78 -5.70 -4.03
N THR A 66 -12.52 -6.67 -4.57
CA THR A 66 -13.11 -7.74 -3.74
C THR A 66 -12.17 -8.94 -3.58
N ARG A 67 -12.39 -9.72 -2.52
CA ARG A 67 -11.64 -10.96 -2.27
C ARG A 67 -11.76 -11.96 -3.42
N GLY A 68 -12.93 -12.07 -4.05
CA GLY A 68 -13.15 -12.92 -5.21
C GLY A 68 -12.39 -12.44 -6.46
N GLN A 69 -12.36 -11.13 -6.72
CA GLN A 69 -11.56 -10.55 -7.80
C GLN A 69 -10.06 -10.82 -7.60
N VAL A 70 -9.57 -10.65 -6.39
CA VAL A 70 -8.16 -10.91 -6.03
C VAL A 70 -7.82 -12.39 -6.20
N SER A 71 -8.72 -13.29 -5.82
CA SER A 71 -8.55 -14.73 -6.05
C SER A 71 -8.34 -15.04 -7.53
N ALA A 72 -9.13 -14.42 -8.41
CA ALA A 72 -9.01 -14.60 -9.86
C ALA A 72 -7.73 -13.99 -10.44
N ILE A 73 -7.26 -12.86 -9.90
CA ILE A 73 -6.01 -12.24 -10.34
C ILE A 73 -4.81 -13.10 -9.95
N ILE A 74 -4.75 -13.54 -8.68
CA ILE A 74 -3.65 -14.37 -8.17
C ILE A 74 -3.64 -15.74 -8.84
N SER A 75 -4.79 -16.40 -9.02
CA SER A 75 -4.87 -17.69 -9.70
C SER A 75 -4.37 -17.60 -11.14
N ARG A 76 -4.75 -16.57 -11.90
CA ARG A 76 -4.26 -16.36 -13.27
C ARG A 76 -2.76 -16.13 -13.33
N TYR A 77 -2.22 -15.27 -12.45
CA TYR A 77 -0.79 -14.96 -12.45
C TYR A 77 0.07 -16.19 -12.13
N LEU A 78 -0.32 -16.92 -11.09
CA LEU A 78 0.39 -18.13 -10.64
C LEU A 78 0.02 -19.38 -11.44
N LYS A 79 -0.92 -19.27 -12.40
CA LYS A 79 -1.47 -20.39 -13.19
C LYS A 79 -1.99 -21.52 -12.29
N LEU A 80 -2.70 -21.16 -11.22
CA LEU A 80 -3.31 -22.11 -10.31
C LEU A 80 -4.63 -22.62 -10.87
N GLU A 81 -4.83 -23.92 -10.77
CA GLU A 81 -6.05 -24.59 -11.20
C GLU A 81 -6.68 -25.33 -10.02
N ASN A 82 -8.02 -25.34 -9.97
CA ASN A 82 -8.74 -26.16 -9.03
C ASN A 82 -8.62 -27.63 -9.45
N ASN A 83 -7.86 -28.42 -8.70
CA ASN A 83 -7.62 -29.83 -9.00
C ASN A 83 -8.72 -30.77 -8.42
N GLY A 84 -9.82 -30.23 -7.92
CA GLY A 84 -10.90 -30.99 -7.29
C GLY A 84 -10.61 -31.49 -5.87
N SER A 85 -9.42 -31.24 -5.32
CA SER A 85 -9.08 -31.64 -3.95
C SER A 85 -9.75 -30.71 -2.94
N THR A 86 -10.58 -31.28 -2.08
CA THR A 86 -11.36 -30.50 -1.12
C THR A 86 -10.54 -30.22 0.14
N ILE A 87 -9.77 -29.12 0.16
CA ILE A 87 -9.09 -28.69 1.40
C ILE A 87 -10.09 -28.06 2.39
N LYS A 88 -11.01 -27.25 1.88
CA LYS A 88 -12.07 -26.61 2.66
C LYS A 88 -13.26 -26.28 1.75
N ASN A 89 -14.48 -26.52 2.22
CA ASN A 89 -15.71 -26.14 1.51
C ASN A 89 -16.20 -24.80 2.06
N PHE A 90 -16.32 -23.79 1.20
CA PHE A 90 -16.92 -22.51 1.58
C PHE A 90 -18.40 -22.51 1.19
N SER A 91 -19.26 -22.15 2.13
CA SER A 91 -20.73 -22.21 1.95
C SER A 91 -21.28 -21.13 1.00
N ASP A 92 -20.52 -20.06 0.78
CA ASP A 92 -20.94 -18.84 0.09
C ASP A 92 -20.34 -18.66 -1.33
N ILE A 93 -19.70 -19.70 -1.88
CA ILE A 93 -19.05 -19.61 -3.21
C ILE A 93 -19.76 -20.41 -4.30
N HIS A 94 -20.75 -21.24 -3.96
CA HIS A 94 -21.42 -22.10 -4.93
C HIS A 94 -22.16 -21.28 -5.99
N GLY A 95 -21.79 -21.44 -7.27
CA GLY A 95 -22.35 -20.66 -8.38
C GLY A 95 -21.77 -19.25 -8.51
N HIS A 96 -20.80 -18.88 -7.67
CA HIS A 96 -20.11 -17.61 -7.76
C HIS A 96 -19.15 -17.59 -8.95
N MET A 97 -19.07 -16.48 -9.69
CA MET A 97 -18.23 -16.42 -10.91
C MET A 97 -16.73 -16.64 -10.67
N PHE A 98 -16.27 -16.45 -9.43
CA PHE A 98 -14.87 -16.68 -9.02
C PHE A 98 -14.66 -18.01 -8.28
N GLU A 99 -15.66 -18.89 -8.20
CA GLU A 99 -15.62 -20.13 -7.40
C GLU A 99 -14.35 -20.96 -7.66
N ASN A 100 -14.02 -21.22 -8.94
CA ASN A 100 -12.83 -22.00 -9.29
C ASN A 100 -11.52 -21.32 -8.89
N SER A 101 -11.45 -19.98 -9.02
CA SER A 101 -10.27 -19.22 -8.61
C SER A 101 -10.11 -19.24 -7.09
N ILE A 102 -11.22 -19.10 -6.35
CA ILE A 102 -11.25 -19.18 -4.89
C ILE A 102 -10.76 -20.55 -4.42
N LYS A 103 -11.27 -21.64 -5.01
CA LYS A 103 -10.81 -23.00 -4.71
C LYS A 103 -9.31 -23.17 -4.97
N ALA A 104 -8.81 -22.65 -6.10
CA ALA A 104 -7.39 -22.75 -6.45
C ALA A 104 -6.46 -22.01 -5.46
N VAL A 105 -6.78 -20.76 -5.10
CA VAL A 105 -5.96 -20.00 -4.14
C VAL A 105 -6.05 -20.55 -2.70
N ALA A 106 -7.18 -21.15 -2.34
CA ALA A 106 -7.35 -21.84 -1.07
C ALA A 106 -6.56 -23.15 -1.03
N GLN A 107 -6.57 -23.93 -2.11
CA GLN A 107 -5.75 -25.13 -2.27
C GLN A 107 -4.25 -24.82 -2.18
N ALA A 108 -3.83 -23.69 -2.73
CA ALA A 108 -2.45 -23.21 -2.63
C ALA A 108 -2.09 -22.60 -1.26
N GLY A 109 -3.05 -22.50 -0.33
CA GLY A 109 -2.82 -21.93 1.01
C GLY A 109 -2.63 -20.41 1.04
N ILE A 110 -2.87 -19.72 -0.08
CA ILE A 110 -2.64 -18.28 -0.24
C ILE A 110 -3.76 -17.49 0.43
N MET A 111 -5.02 -17.88 0.20
CA MET A 111 -6.20 -17.25 0.78
C MET A 111 -7.00 -18.25 1.60
N THR A 112 -7.61 -17.78 2.69
CA THR A 112 -8.49 -18.58 3.55
C THR A 112 -9.81 -17.86 3.75
N GLY A 113 -10.85 -18.63 4.09
CA GLY A 113 -12.10 -18.08 4.60
C GLY A 113 -12.06 -17.80 6.10
N ASP A 114 -13.19 -17.43 6.66
CA ASP A 114 -13.36 -17.18 8.09
C ASP A 114 -13.60 -18.46 8.91
N SER A 115 -13.88 -18.28 10.20
CA SER A 115 -14.19 -19.34 11.16
C SER A 115 -15.59 -19.96 10.99
N THR A 116 -16.43 -19.40 10.12
CA THR A 116 -17.80 -19.84 9.84
C THR A 116 -17.94 -20.51 8.47
N ASP A 117 -16.80 -20.92 7.89
CA ASP A 117 -16.72 -21.55 6.57
C ASP A 117 -17.28 -20.68 5.43
N LYS A 118 -17.11 -19.36 5.54
CA LYS A 118 -17.38 -18.41 4.47
C LYS A 118 -16.08 -17.86 3.90
N PHE A 119 -16.00 -17.75 2.58
CA PHE A 119 -14.88 -17.10 1.90
C PHE A 119 -15.05 -15.59 1.84
N ARG A 120 -16.30 -15.11 1.79
CA ARG A 120 -16.72 -13.72 1.61
C ARG A 120 -16.20 -13.13 0.29
N PRO A 121 -16.60 -13.68 -0.87
CA PRO A 121 -16.02 -13.30 -2.17
C PRO A 121 -16.33 -11.87 -2.59
N ASP A 122 -17.44 -11.31 -2.11
CA ASP A 122 -17.91 -9.96 -2.44
C ASP A 122 -17.41 -8.88 -1.47
N ASP A 123 -16.85 -9.29 -0.33
CA ASP A 123 -16.26 -8.35 0.63
C ASP A 123 -15.02 -7.69 0.03
N THR A 124 -14.84 -6.40 0.34
CA THR A 124 -13.65 -5.64 -0.04
C THR A 124 -12.43 -6.13 0.72
N LEU A 125 -11.28 -6.17 0.05
CA LEU A 125 -10.02 -6.59 0.66
C LEU A 125 -9.40 -5.48 1.53
N THR A 126 -8.97 -5.79 2.75
CA THR A 126 -8.19 -4.85 3.57
C THR A 126 -6.71 -4.87 3.22
N ARG A 127 -5.97 -3.83 3.62
CA ARG A 127 -4.51 -3.77 3.46
C ARG A 127 -3.79 -4.88 4.23
N TYR A 128 -4.30 -5.32 5.39
CA TYR A 128 -3.77 -6.48 6.09
C TYR A 128 -3.95 -7.78 5.30
N GLU A 129 -5.15 -8.04 4.78
CA GLU A 129 -5.41 -9.23 3.97
C GLU A 129 -4.55 -9.24 2.69
N MET A 130 -4.42 -8.10 2.02
CA MET A 130 -3.54 -7.95 0.86
C MET A 130 -2.08 -8.29 1.19
N ALA A 131 -1.57 -7.84 2.34
CA ALA A 131 -0.20 -8.15 2.74
C ALA A 131 0.02 -9.66 2.86
N VAL A 132 -0.90 -10.37 3.53
CA VAL A 132 -0.82 -11.82 3.68
C VAL A 132 -0.87 -12.52 2.33
N ILE A 133 -1.76 -12.08 1.44
CA ILE A 133 -1.92 -12.66 0.10
C ILE A 133 -0.63 -12.51 -0.71
N LEU A 134 -0.07 -11.30 -0.77
CA LEU A 134 1.14 -11.05 -1.55
C LEU A 134 2.36 -11.72 -0.94
N GLN A 135 2.51 -11.73 0.38
CA GLN A 135 3.59 -12.48 1.04
C GLN A 135 3.54 -13.96 0.66
N LYS A 136 2.37 -14.59 0.76
CA LYS A 136 2.22 -16.02 0.47
C LYS A 136 2.38 -16.33 -1.02
N ALA A 137 1.78 -15.52 -1.89
CA ALA A 137 1.80 -15.73 -3.33
C ALA A 137 3.22 -15.58 -3.93
N PHE A 138 4.04 -14.70 -3.35
CA PHE A 138 5.39 -14.39 -3.86
C PHE A 138 6.51 -14.86 -2.94
N HIS A 139 6.19 -15.60 -1.87
CA HIS A 139 7.14 -16.09 -0.87
C HIS A 139 8.10 -15.00 -0.34
N LEU A 140 7.54 -13.84 -0.01
CA LEU A 140 8.32 -12.66 0.37
C LEU A 140 8.97 -12.87 1.74
N ALA A 141 10.31 -12.81 1.77
CA ALA A 141 11.08 -12.89 3.01
C ALA A 141 10.97 -11.60 3.82
N VAL A 142 10.90 -11.73 5.14
CA VAL A 142 11.04 -10.61 6.07
C VAL A 142 12.52 -10.26 6.18
N LYS A 143 12.91 -9.01 5.82
CA LYS A 143 14.31 -8.56 5.90
C LYS A 143 14.58 -7.53 7.01
N THR A 144 13.55 -7.07 7.71
CA THR A 144 13.64 -6.14 8.84
C THR A 144 12.59 -6.47 9.91
N ASN A 145 12.86 -6.08 11.15
CA ASN A 145 11.89 -6.14 12.25
C ASN A 145 11.07 -4.85 12.41
N ASP A 146 11.44 -3.80 11.68
CA ASP A 146 10.73 -2.52 11.68
C ASP A 146 9.24 -2.71 11.41
N LEU A 147 8.43 -1.99 12.18
CA LEU A 147 6.99 -2.13 12.15
C LEU A 147 6.32 -0.77 12.26
N PHE A 148 5.31 -0.54 11.43
CA PHE A 148 4.48 0.66 11.50
C PHE A 148 3.78 0.78 12.85
N TYR A 149 3.56 2.01 13.30
CA TYR A 149 3.10 2.33 14.66
C TYR A 149 1.70 1.82 14.99
N ASP A 150 0.86 1.65 13.96
CA ASP A 150 -0.51 1.13 14.03
C ASP A 150 -0.60 -0.39 13.85
N VAL A 151 0.53 -1.08 13.72
CA VAL A 151 0.58 -2.54 13.61
C VAL A 151 1.11 -3.12 14.91
N SER A 152 0.25 -3.85 15.62
CA SER A 152 0.65 -4.55 16.85
C SER A 152 1.65 -5.67 16.54
N ASN A 153 2.69 -5.83 17.39
CA ASN A 153 3.67 -6.91 17.24
C ASN A 153 3.02 -8.31 17.19
N ASN A 154 1.88 -8.51 17.87
CA ASN A 154 1.16 -9.78 17.92
C ASN A 154 0.01 -9.88 16.90
N HIS A 155 -0.07 -8.95 15.95
CA HIS A 155 -1.09 -8.99 14.91
C HIS A 155 -0.85 -10.15 13.93
N TRP A 156 -1.92 -10.79 13.45
CA TRP A 156 -1.82 -11.96 12.56
C TRP A 156 -1.17 -11.65 11.20
N ALA A 157 -1.13 -10.37 10.80
CA ALA A 157 -0.53 -9.91 9.56
C ALA A 157 0.86 -9.27 9.75
N THR A 158 1.43 -9.24 10.96
CA THR A 158 2.67 -8.51 11.26
C THR A 158 3.81 -8.89 10.32
N ASP A 159 4.11 -10.17 10.19
CA ASP A 159 5.21 -10.63 9.33
C ASP A 159 4.94 -10.33 7.85
N SER A 160 3.67 -10.38 7.44
CA SER A 160 3.29 -10.02 6.08
C SER A 160 3.51 -8.53 5.82
N VAL A 161 3.14 -7.65 6.76
CA VAL A 161 3.40 -6.22 6.66
C VAL A 161 4.91 -5.95 6.59
N ARG A 162 5.70 -6.57 7.48
CA ARG A 162 7.17 -6.48 7.46
C ARG A 162 7.75 -6.95 6.12
N SER A 163 7.25 -8.06 5.59
CA SER A 163 7.73 -8.58 4.30
C SER A 163 7.43 -7.61 3.16
N LEU A 164 6.25 -6.99 3.10
CA LEU A 164 5.94 -6.01 2.07
C LEU A 164 6.81 -4.75 2.22
N TYR A 165 6.97 -4.26 3.44
CA TYR A 165 7.80 -3.07 3.70
C TYR A 165 9.26 -3.31 3.31
N SER A 166 9.84 -4.39 3.82
CA SER A 166 11.25 -4.72 3.60
C SER A 166 11.60 -5.15 2.18
N ASN A 167 10.59 -5.41 1.34
CA ASN A 167 10.77 -5.65 -0.10
C ASN A 167 10.38 -4.44 -0.96
N GLY A 168 10.10 -3.28 -0.36
CA GLY A 168 9.79 -2.05 -1.09
C GLY A 168 8.43 -2.06 -1.79
N ILE A 169 7.52 -2.93 -1.34
CA ILE A 169 6.19 -3.07 -1.93
C ILE A 169 5.24 -2.00 -1.37
N THR A 170 5.41 -1.62 -0.11
CA THR A 170 4.61 -0.59 0.57
C THR A 170 5.49 0.38 1.35
N ASN A 171 5.09 1.65 1.42
CA ASN A 171 5.68 2.68 2.30
C ASN A 171 4.70 3.11 3.40
N GLY A 172 3.59 2.38 3.56
CA GLY A 172 2.49 2.80 4.44
C GLY A 172 1.69 3.96 3.86
N ILE A 173 1.01 4.69 4.74
CA ILE A 173 0.16 5.85 4.41
C ILE A 173 0.76 7.19 4.89
N GLY A 174 2.01 7.16 5.37
CA GLY A 174 2.70 8.32 5.96
C GLY A 174 2.74 8.27 7.49
N ASN A 175 3.59 9.11 8.10
CA ASN A 175 3.77 9.20 9.57
C ASN A 175 3.97 7.84 10.26
N TYR A 176 4.70 6.94 9.62
CA TYR A 176 4.95 5.57 10.11
C TYR A 176 3.66 4.77 10.40
N GLN A 177 2.57 5.04 9.67
CA GLN A 177 1.32 4.28 9.70
C GLN A 177 1.20 3.35 8.49
N TYR A 178 0.68 2.15 8.68
CA TYR A 178 0.40 1.18 7.63
C TYR A 178 -0.99 1.33 7.02
N GLY A 179 -1.99 1.66 7.85
CA GLY A 179 -3.41 1.75 7.49
C GLY A 179 -4.06 0.39 7.27
N GLY A 180 -3.74 -0.61 8.10
CA GLY A 180 -4.05 -2.02 7.81
C GLY A 180 -5.53 -2.36 7.58
N GLU A 181 -6.45 -1.64 8.22
CA GLU A 181 -7.90 -1.84 8.07
C GLU A 181 -8.51 -1.14 6.84
N MET A 182 -7.74 -0.29 6.14
CA MET A 182 -8.26 0.40 4.97
C MET A 182 -8.55 -0.59 3.83
N SER A 183 -9.68 -0.39 3.13
CA SER A 183 -9.97 -1.08 1.90
C SER A 183 -8.94 -0.73 0.81
N VAL A 184 -8.59 -1.72 0.00
CA VAL A 184 -7.65 -1.56 -1.11
C VAL A 184 -8.42 -1.31 -2.40
N THR A 185 -8.07 -0.25 -3.11
CA THR A 185 -8.62 0.01 -4.45
C THR A 185 -7.97 -0.87 -5.51
N ARG A 186 -8.62 -1.06 -6.66
CA ARG A 186 -8.14 -1.92 -7.75
C ARG A 186 -6.79 -1.45 -8.30
N GLU A 187 -6.59 -0.15 -8.45
CA GLU A 187 -5.33 0.42 -8.92
C GLU A 187 -4.22 0.30 -7.88
N GLN A 188 -4.55 0.41 -6.59
CA GLN A 188 -3.61 0.13 -5.51
C GLN A 188 -3.18 -1.33 -5.54
N PHE A 189 -4.12 -2.28 -5.61
CA PHE A 189 -3.79 -3.71 -5.70
C PHE A 189 -2.91 -4.01 -6.91
N ALA A 190 -3.22 -3.45 -8.09
CA ALA A 190 -2.39 -3.60 -9.29
C ALA A 190 -0.96 -3.11 -9.07
N LYS A 191 -0.78 -1.97 -8.39
CA LYS A 191 0.54 -1.44 -8.07
C LYS A 191 1.30 -2.31 -7.06
N PHE A 192 0.64 -2.74 -5.98
CA PHE A 192 1.26 -3.61 -4.97
C PHE A 192 1.70 -4.94 -5.58
N MET A 193 0.84 -5.55 -6.40
CA MET A 193 1.17 -6.78 -7.12
C MET A 193 2.32 -6.57 -8.09
N TYR A 194 2.32 -5.48 -8.87
CA TYR A 194 3.43 -5.16 -9.77
C TYR A 194 4.76 -5.04 -9.00
N ASN A 195 4.77 -4.33 -7.88
CA ASN A 195 5.97 -4.23 -7.05
C ASN A 195 6.40 -5.60 -6.50
N ALA A 196 5.47 -6.49 -6.16
CA ALA A 196 5.76 -7.85 -5.70
C ALA A 196 6.35 -8.75 -6.82
N ILE A 197 5.94 -8.54 -8.07
CA ILE A 197 6.51 -9.22 -9.25
C ILE A 197 7.96 -8.78 -9.49
N PHE A 198 8.24 -7.49 -9.29
CA PHE A 198 9.52 -6.85 -9.60
C PHE A 198 10.26 -6.39 -8.35
N VAL A 199 10.28 -7.22 -7.30
CA VAL A 199 11.04 -6.94 -6.09
C VAL A 199 12.50 -6.72 -6.44
N ASN A 200 13.05 -5.57 -6.01
CA ASN A 200 14.48 -5.32 -6.09
C ASN A 200 15.18 -6.11 -4.97
N PRO A 201 16.05 -7.09 -5.28
CA PRO A 201 16.72 -7.89 -4.26
C PRO A 201 17.62 -7.04 -3.35
N ASN A 202 18.13 -5.91 -3.86
CA ASN A 202 19.02 -4.98 -3.16
C ASN A 202 18.26 -3.82 -2.49
N PHE A 203 16.92 -3.85 -2.44
CA PHE A 203 16.17 -2.84 -1.72
C PHE A 203 16.48 -2.90 -0.23
N VAL A 204 16.79 -1.74 0.35
CA VAL A 204 16.98 -1.54 1.78
C VAL A 204 15.92 -0.51 2.20
N PRO A 205 14.96 -0.87 3.07
CA PRO A 205 13.99 0.10 3.59
C PRO A 205 14.69 1.14 4.46
N GLU A 206 14.13 2.34 4.53
CA GLU A 206 14.46 3.28 5.60
C GLU A 206 14.09 2.66 6.96
N SER A 207 14.81 2.99 8.03
CA SER A 207 14.44 2.47 9.34
C SER A 207 13.17 3.16 9.85
N ILE A 208 12.18 2.41 10.32
CA ILE A 208 11.09 3.00 11.09
C ILE A 208 11.63 3.30 12.49
N PRO A 209 11.60 4.56 12.98
CA PRO A 209 12.08 4.87 14.33
C PRO A 209 11.35 4.03 15.37
N GLU A 210 12.05 3.63 16.43
CA GLU A 210 11.38 2.96 17.56
C GLU A 210 10.32 3.89 18.14
N LYS A 211 9.13 3.35 18.40
CA LYS A 211 8.06 4.06 19.10
C LYS A 211 8.53 4.58 20.47
N ASP A 212 9.50 3.92 21.10
CA ASP A 212 10.07 4.27 22.40
C ASP A 212 10.95 5.53 22.37
N GLY A 213 11.37 5.97 21.18
CA GLY A 213 11.91 7.32 20.99
C GLY A 213 10.93 8.39 21.47
N ASP A 214 9.62 8.13 21.37
CA ASP A 214 8.58 9.04 21.84
C ASP A 214 8.50 9.11 23.37
N GLU A 215 8.83 8.06 24.14
CA GLU A 215 8.79 8.15 25.62
C GLU A 215 9.99 8.95 26.15
N GLN A 216 11.18 8.75 25.58
CA GLN A 216 12.36 9.54 25.95
C GLN A 216 12.22 10.99 25.50
N ASN A 217 11.78 11.22 24.26
CA ASN A 217 11.47 12.55 23.76
C ASN A 217 10.35 13.19 24.58
N TYR A 218 9.36 12.42 25.03
CA TYR A 218 8.31 12.89 25.92
C TYR A 218 8.86 13.32 27.27
N LYS A 219 9.70 12.49 27.92
CA LYS A 219 10.37 12.88 29.18
C LYS A 219 11.21 14.13 29.00
N GLU A 220 11.94 14.23 27.88
CA GLU A 220 12.75 15.40 27.56
C GLU A 220 11.90 16.65 27.33
N ILE A 221 10.81 16.55 26.55
CA ILE A 221 9.84 17.63 26.35
C ILE A 221 9.20 18.03 27.67
N GLN A 222 8.82 17.08 28.53
CA GLN A 222 8.28 17.38 29.86
C GLN A 222 9.29 18.14 30.71
N ASN A 223 10.56 17.72 30.71
CA ASN A 223 11.62 18.42 31.42
C ASN A 223 11.81 19.84 30.86
N ILE A 224 11.83 20.02 29.53
CA ILE A 224 11.89 21.35 28.89
C ILE A 224 10.70 22.20 29.34
N LEU A 225 9.48 21.66 29.36
CA LEU A 225 8.29 22.42 29.76
C LEU A 225 8.39 22.85 31.23
N ILE A 226 8.78 21.94 32.13
CA ILE A 226 8.94 22.23 33.55
C ILE A 226 10.04 23.29 33.77
N ASP A 227 11.21 23.12 33.13
CA ASP A 227 12.36 24.03 33.27
C ASP A 227 12.06 25.45 32.81
N TYR A 228 11.11 25.62 31.88
CA TYR A 228 10.69 26.92 31.35
C TYR A 228 9.38 27.43 31.97
N GLY A 229 8.95 26.84 33.10
CA GLY A 229 7.87 27.38 33.93
C GLY A 229 6.46 27.05 33.47
N PHE A 230 6.28 26.00 32.66
CA PHE A 230 4.94 25.47 32.38
C PHE A 230 4.39 24.73 33.59
N GLU A 231 3.13 25.00 33.91
CA GLU A 231 2.41 24.32 34.96
C GLU A 231 1.77 23.04 34.42
N LYS A 232 2.02 21.92 35.11
CA LYS A 232 1.40 20.63 34.80
C LYS A 232 0.05 20.50 35.49
N ASN A 233 -0.97 20.07 34.76
CA ASN A 233 -2.23 19.57 35.32
C ASN A 233 -2.50 18.13 34.87
N GLN A 234 -3.71 17.62 35.13
CA GLN A 234 -4.07 16.22 34.92
C GLN A 234 -3.90 15.73 33.47
N TYR A 235 -3.98 16.64 32.47
CA TYR A 235 -3.98 16.25 31.05
C TYR A 235 -3.08 17.11 30.14
N ASN A 236 -2.51 18.20 30.64
CA ASN A 236 -1.74 19.12 29.81
C ASN A 236 -0.71 19.94 30.62
N TYR A 237 0.22 20.57 29.90
CA TYR A 237 1.14 21.58 30.40
C TYR A 237 0.74 22.94 29.85
N ARG A 238 0.63 23.97 30.70
CA ARG A 238 0.20 25.32 30.29
C ARG A 238 1.18 26.38 30.73
N TYR A 239 1.41 27.36 29.87
CA TYR A 239 2.08 28.60 30.22
C TYR A 239 1.05 29.73 30.20
N ASN A 240 0.78 30.26 31.40
CA ASN A 240 -0.17 31.36 31.59
C ASN A 240 0.60 32.66 31.83
N LYS A 241 0.13 33.76 31.24
CA LYS A 241 0.60 35.10 31.58
C LYS A 241 -0.62 35.95 31.88
N ASN A 242 -0.67 36.55 33.07
CA ASN A 242 -1.80 37.36 33.53
C ASN A 242 -3.16 36.65 33.45
N TYR A 243 -3.20 35.34 33.74
CA TYR A 243 -4.38 34.47 33.68
C TYR A 243 -4.91 34.14 32.28
N ASP A 244 -4.26 34.61 31.21
CA ASP A 244 -4.52 34.16 29.84
C ASP A 244 -3.60 32.98 29.48
N ASN A 245 -4.19 31.93 28.90
CA ASN A 245 -3.43 30.78 28.40
C ASN A 245 -2.72 31.15 27.09
N LEU A 246 -1.41 31.34 27.15
CA LEU A 246 -0.59 31.70 25.98
C LEU A 246 -0.16 30.49 25.17
N MET A 247 0.06 29.35 25.84
CA MET A 247 0.51 28.11 25.21
C MET A 247 0.11 26.89 26.03
N SER A 248 -0.38 25.86 25.36
CA SER A 248 -0.70 24.58 26.00
C SER A 248 -0.26 23.38 25.19
N PHE A 249 0.28 22.39 25.89
CA PHE A 249 0.69 21.09 25.34
C PHE A 249 -0.22 20.00 25.89
N GLU A 250 -0.94 19.31 25.01
CA GLU A 250 -1.82 18.20 25.37
C GLU A 250 -1.17 16.87 24.99
N PHE A 251 -1.01 16.02 26.01
CA PHE A 251 -0.42 14.69 25.87
C PHE A 251 -1.51 13.66 26.19
N SER A 252 -2.17 13.14 25.16
CA SER A 252 -3.18 12.09 25.33
C SER A 252 -2.55 10.72 25.13
N SER A 253 -2.68 9.85 26.13
CA SER A 253 -2.36 8.42 26.00
C SER A 253 -3.47 7.62 25.27
N ASN A 254 -4.62 8.24 25.02
CA ASN A 254 -5.84 7.58 24.59
C ASN A 254 -6.26 7.92 23.15
N ASP A 255 -5.48 8.74 22.44
CA ASP A 255 -5.72 9.10 21.05
C ASP A 255 -4.46 8.73 20.25
N ASP A 256 -4.58 7.80 19.31
CA ASP A 256 -3.50 7.36 18.41
C ASP A 256 -2.96 8.51 17.52
N ARG A 257 -3.55 9.70 17.64
CA ARG A 257 -3.02 10.97 17.13
C ARG A 257 -2.21 11.67 18.21
N ALA A 258 -0.91 11.37 18.14
CA ALA A 258 0.22 12.16 18.61
C ALA A 258 -0.10 13.63 18.98
N TYR A 259 0.30 13.98 20.20
CA TYR A 259 0.82 15.29 20.65
C TYR A 259 0.23 16.52 19.94
N LYS A 260 -0.76 17.18 20.55
CA LYS A 260 -1.23 18.48 20.06
C LYS A 260 -0.54 19.61 20.80
N ILE A 261 0.17 20.45 20.03
CA ILE A 261 0.73 21.71 20.49
C ILE A 261 -0.22 22.82 20.04
N PHE A 262 -0.80 23.55 21.00
CA PHE A 262 -1.56 24.77 20.71
C PHE A 262 -0.74 25.97 21.18
N MET A 263 -0.40 26.86 20.25
CA MET A 263 0.34 28.08 20.53
C MET A 263 -0.50 29.30 20.12
N TYR A 264 -0.61 30.30 21.00
CA TYR A 264 -1.39 31.52 20.75
C TYR A 264 -0.60 32.78 21.14
N SER A 265 0.70 32.83 20.88
CA SER A 265 1.53 33.91 21.41
C SER A 265 2.82 34.18 20.64
N ASP A 266 3.12 35.46 20.42
CA ASP A 266 4.43 35.96 19.96
C ASP A 266 5.38 36.25 21.14
N ASP A 267 5.07 35.77 22.35
CA ASP A 267 5.86 36.06 23.55
C ASP A 267 7.29 35.51 23.40
N PRO A 268 8.33 36.37 23.47
CA PRO A 268 9.70 35.94 23.29
C PRO A 268 10.18 34.89 24.29
N VAL A 269 9.56 34.79 25.47
CA VAL A 269 9.89 33.79 26.50
C VAL A 269 9.61 32.36 26.01
N LEU A 270 8.61 32.20 25.13
CA LEU A 270 8.21 30.91 24.58
C LEU A 270 9.10 30.47 23.40
N ASN A 271 9.96 31.34 22.89
CA ASN A 271 10.82 31.05 21.74
C ASN A 271 11.78 29.87 21.99
N GLU A 272 12.52 29.91 23.09
CA GLU A 272 13.51 28.89 23.41
C GLU A 272 12.90 27.51 23.74
N PRO A 273 11.84 27.39 24.56
CA PRO A 273 11.21 26.08 24.79
C PRO A 273 10.61 25.51 23.50
N VAL A 274 9.98 26.33 22.64
CA VAL A 274 9.45 25.86 21.35
C VAL A 274 10.56 25.35 20.43
N LYS A 275 11.68 26.08 20.29
CA LYS A 275 12.83 25.60 19.50
C LYS A 275 13.36 24.28 20.01
N LYS A 276 13.51 24.12 21.33
CA LYS A 276 14.02 22.88 21.93
C LYS A 276 13.06 21.73 21.66
N ILE A 277 11.75 21.91 21.88
CA ILE A 277 10.73 20.89 21.61
C ILE A 277 10.75 20.48 20.12
N LEU A 278 10.82 21.45 19.21
CA LEU A 278 10.91 21.17 17.77
C LEU A 278 12.20 20.43 17.40
N LYS A 279 13.33 20.72 18.06
CA LYS A 279 14.59 19.98 17.90
C LYS A 279 14.53 18.58 18.49
N THR A 280 13.79 18.37 19.58
CA THR A 280 13.58 17.04 20.15
C THR A 280 12.71 16.19 19.22
N LEU A 281 11.62 16.76 18.69
CA LEU A 281 10.67 16.06 17.81
C LEU A 281 11.21 15.85 16.38
N LEU A 282 11.89 16.86 15.82
CA LEU A 282 12.37 16.87 14.44
C LEU A 282 13.79 17.45 14.39
N PRO A 283 14.82 16.73 14.86
CA PRO A 283 16.17 17.27 15.07
C PRO A 283 16.78 17.96 13.85
N THR A 284 16.52 17.42 12.66
CA THR A 284 17.06 17.95 11.39
C THR A 284 16.27 19.12 10.81
N LYS A 285 15.08 19.40 11.34
CA LYS A 285 14.16 20.44 10.83
C LYS A 285 13.71 21.46 11.87
N GLY A 286 14.08 21.29 13.15
CA GLY A 286 13.56 22.08 14.26
C GLY A 286 13.76 23.59 14.09
N ASP A 287 14.97 24.04 13.73
CA ASP A 287 15.25 25.46 13.49
C ASP A 287 14.51 26.02 12.26
N TYR A 288 14.40 25.23 11.20
CA TYR A 288 13.66 25.61 10.00
C TYR A 288 12.16 25.78 10.28
N LEU A 289 11.54 24.82 10.96
CA LEU A 289 10.12 24.86 11.31
C LEU A 289 9.81 26.02 12.27
N TYR A 290 10.68 26.24 13.26
CA TYR A 290 10.55 27.37 14.16
C TYR A 290 10.53 28.71 13.42
N ASN A 291 11.40 28.89 12.43
CA ASN A 291 11.47 30.12 11.65
C ASN A 291 10.26 30.34 10.73
N ILE A 292 9.53 29.29 10.36
CA ILE A 292 8.25 29.40 9.61
C ILE A 292 7.09 29.78 10.53
N MET A 293 7.17 29.40 11.81
CA MET A 293 6.14 29.65 12.81
C MET A 293 6.17 31.09 13.36
N LYS A 294 7.23 31.84 13.08
CA LYS A 294 7.39 33.28 13.36
C LYS A 294 6.94 34.13 12.19
#